data_AF-A0A284S3Q7-F1
#
_entry.id   AF-A0A284S3Q7-F1
#
_cell.length_a   1.000
_cell.length_b   1.000
_cell.length_c   1.000
_cell.angle_alpha   90.00
_cell.angle_beta   90.00
_cell.angle_gamma   90.00
#
_symmetry.space_group_name_H-M   'P 1'
#
loop_
_entity.id
_entity.type
_entity.pdbx_description
1 polymer ?
#
loop_
_entity_poly.entity_id
_entity_poly.type
_entity_poly.pdbx_seq_one_letter_code
_entity_poly.pdbx_strand_id
1 'polypeptide(L)'
;MAPPKKYLTLEAKRLSVREKSKRYYERNRLQIRLWRRRARYEATTSTESCASKDSTVVNVKHITRLGKTNALEIQTRKKHLKHQANSPPSSKKPAPPPPLPLIDLFLKLNAEANALQDKFNSFIQGMSISEYAESLLKAYFKSSSKRQGQISVFVDPLEELYDLCDSYTKTEARSREVEGLSARHKALAQAGIPIHRVVEWVEDFWRCAIDGPGSFLHTYNRRQLAWQRDTVN
;
A
#
# COMPACT_ATOMS: atom_id res chain seq x y z
N MET A 1 -5.01 48.86 17.45
CA MET A 1 -5.46 47.62 18.12
C MET A 1 -4.78 46.43 17.46
N ALA A 2 -4.13 45.55 18.23
CA ALA A 2 -3.50 44.36 17.65
C ALA A 2 -4.56 43.32 17.26
N PRO A 3 -4.40 42.59 16.13
CA PRO A 3 -5.33 41.55 15.74
C PRO A 3 -5.44 40.46 16.82
N PRO A 4 -6.64 39.92 17.09
CA PRO A 4 -6.80 38.87 18.09
C PRO A 4 -5.99 37.62 17.70
N LYS A 5 -5.23 37.09 18.66
CA LYS A 5 -4.48 35.84 18.48
C LYS A 5 -5.46 34.69 18.24
N LYS A 6 -5.36 34.02 17.09
CA LYS A 6 -6.18 32.84 16.71
C LYS A 6 -6.11 31.69 17.73
N TYR A 7 -5.04 31.60 18.53
CA TYR A 7 -4.85 30.57 19.54
C TYR A 7 -4.36 31.21 20.84
N LEU A 8 -5.00 30.84 21.96
CA LEU A 8 -4.69 31.37 23.29
C LEU A 8 -3.40 30.75 23.88
N THR A 9 -3.08 29.50 23.51
CA THR A 9 -1.89 28.79 23.96
C THR A 9 -1.17 28.10 22.80
N LEU A 10 0.14 27.85 22.97
CA LEU A 10 0.95 27.14 21.99
C LEU A 10 0.52 25.67 21.85
N GLU A 11 0.03 25.06 22.93
CA GLU A 11 -0.57 23.72 22.91
C GLU A 11 -1.87 23.66 22.11
N ALA A 12 -2.77 24.64 22.26
CA ALA A 12 -4.00 24.71 21.46
C ALA A 12 -3.70 24.84 19.96
N LYS A 13 -2.64 25.59 19.61
CA LYS A 13 -2.15 25.68 18.23
C LYS A 13 -1.66 24.32 17.73
N ARG A 14 -0.84 23.60 18.51
CA ARG A 14 -0.32 22.26 18.15
C ARG A 14 -1.44 21.24 17.97
N LEU A 15 -2.40 21.19 18.89
CA LEU A 15 -3.56 20.30 18.80
C LEU A 15 -4.41 20.60 17.56
N SER A 16 -4.68 21.88 17.28
CA SER A 16 -5.44 22.29 16.09
C SER A 16 -4.73 21.89 14.79
N VAL A 17 -3.40 22.05 14.72
CA VAL A 17 -2.61 21.62 13.56
C VAL A 17 -2.62 20.10 13.42
N ARG A 18 -2.46 19.36 14.52
CA ARG A 18 -2.51 17.90 14.55
C ARG A 18 -3.85 17.38 14.04
N GLU A 19 -4.95 17.96 14.51
CA GLU A 19 -6.29 17.54 14.11
C GLU A 19 -6.62 17.92 12.66
N LYS A 20 -6.20 19.10 12.19
CA LYS A 20 -6.31 19.47 10.77
C LYS A 20 -5.51 18.54 9.87
N SER A 21 -4.29 18.21 10.27
CA SER A 21 -3.41 17.30 9.52
C SER A 21 -3.99 15.89 9.47
N LYS A 22 -4.55 15.41 10.59
CA LYS A 22 -5.27 14.14 10.68
C LYS A 22 -6.45 14.11 9.70
N ARG A 23 -7.35 15.10 9.76
CA ARG A 23 -8.51 15.19 8.86
C ARG A 23 -8.11 15.32 7.40
N TYR A 24 -7.06 16.09 7.10
CA TYR A 24 -6.52 16.21 5.74
C TYR A 24 -5.99 14.88 5.23
N TYR A 25 -5.22 14.15 6.04
CA TYR A 25 -4.69 12.85 5.65
C TYR A 25 -5.80 11.82 5.49
N GLU A 26 -6.74 11.71 6.43
CA GLU A 26 -7.89 10.82 6.30
C GLU A 26 -8.66 11.07 5.00
N ARG A 27 -8.91 12.35 4.67
CA ARG A 27 -9.60 12.74 3.43
C ARG A 27 -8.79 12.42 2.17
N ASN A 28 -7.47 12.60 2.21
CA ASN A 28 -6.60 12.53 1.02
C ASN A 28 -5.71 11.28 0.97
N ARG A 29 -5.86 10.32 1.89
CA ARG A 29 -4.98 9.15 2.06
C ARG A 29 -4.77 8.41 0.75
N LEU A 30 -5.84 8.17 -0.01
CA LEU A 30 -5.76 7.49 -1.31
C LEU A 30 -5.04 8.32 -2.38
N GLN A 31 -5.27 9.63 -2.45
CA GLN A 31 -4.58 10.50 -3.41
C GLN A 31 -3.10 10.68 -3.07
N ILE A 32 -2.77 10.84 -1.78
CA ILE A 32 -1.39 10.93 -1.31
C ILE A 32 -0.64 9.64 -1.67
N ARG A 33 -1.27 8.47 -1.48
CA ARG A 33 -0.71 7.18 -1.91
C ARG A 33 -0.48 7.13 -3.43
N LEU A 34 -1.48 7.47 -4.24
CA LEU A 34 -1.38 7.41 -5.70
C LEU A 34 -0.32 8.36 -6.27
N TRP A 35 -0.26 9.59 -5.74
CA TRP A 35 0.75 10.57 -6.13
C TRP A 35 2.17 10.09 -5.79
N ARG A 36 2.36 9.45 -4.63
CA ARG A 36 3.66 8.90 -4.21
C ARG A 36 4.08 7.68 -5.02
N ARG A 37 3.16 6.77 -5.38
CA ARG A 37 3.45 5.69 -6.33
C ARG A 37 3.95 6.23 -7.66
N ARG A 38 3.25 7.23 -8.21
CA ARG A 38 3.67 7.87 -9.46
C ARG A 38 5.07 8.49 -9.33
N ALA A 39 5.35 9.22 -8.25
CA ALA A 39 6.67 9.80 -8.02
C ALA A 39 7.80 8.76 -7.93
N ARG A 40 7.54 7.58 -7.34
CA ARG A 40 8.51 6.47 -7.30
C ARG A 40 8.74 5.85 -8.68
N TYR A 41 7.68 5.59 -9.45
CA TYR A 41 7.79 5.11 -10.83
C TYR A 41 8.59 6.10 -11.71
N GLU A 42 8.37 7.40 -11.54
CA GLU A 42 9.12 8.44 -12.25
C GLU A 42 10.58 8.50 -11.80
N ALA A 43 10.87 8.29 -10.51
CA ALA A 43 12.25 8.23 -10.01
C ALA A 43 13.01 6.99 -10.52
N THR A 44 12.38 5.81 -10.55
CA THR A 44 13.04 4.58 -11.05
C THR A 44 13.27 4.63 -12.55
N THR A 45 12.29 5.12 -13.33
CA THR A 45 12.44 5.29 -14.79
C THR A 45 13.44 6.39 -15.17
N SER A 46 13.60 7.43 -14.34
CA SER A 46 14.63 8.46 -14.53
C SER A 46 16.04 7.95 -14.19
N THR A 47 16.18 7.04 -13.23
CA THR A 47 17.48 6.45 -12.85
C THR A 47 17.94 5.38 -13.84
N GLU A 48 17.02 4.63 -14.43
CA GLU A 48 17.30 3.65 -15.51
C GLU A 48 17.68 4.33 -16.84
N SER A 49 17.33 5.60 -17.04
CA SER A 49 17.67 6.38 -18.24
C SER A 49 19.19 6.65 -18.41
N CYS A 50 19.99 6.50 -17.34
CA CYS A 50 21.44 6.69 -17.40
C CYS A 50 22.28 5.39 -17.44
N ALA A 51 21.64 4.22 -17.46
CA ALA A 51 22.34 2.94 -17.39
C ALA A 51 21.71 1.90 -18.32
N SER A 52 21.67 2.16 -19.63
CA SER A 52 21.60 1.07 -20.61
C SER A 52 22.12 1.52 -21.98
N LYS A 53 23.38 1.15 -22.27
CA LYS A 53 23.79 0.77 -23.62
C LYS A 53 23.54 -0.73 -23.73
N ASP A 54 22.45 -1.11 -24.37
CA ASP A 54 22.45 -2.02 -25.52
C ASP A 54 21.04 -2.58 -25.81
N SER A 55 20.70 -2.58 -27.10
CA SER A 55 19.75 -3.47 -27.77
C SER A 55 18.22 -3.30 -27.55
N THR A 56 17.68 -2.29 -28.24
CA THR A 56 16.60 -2.38 -29.25
C THR A 56 15.38 -3.30 -29.01
N VAL A 57 14.24 -2.70 -28.66
CA VAL A 57 12.96 -2.85 -29.40
C VAL A 57 12.27 -1.48 -29.39
N VAL A 58 12.57 -0.66 -30.41
CA VAL A 58 11.90 0.63 -30.59
C VAL A 58 10.54 0.37 -31.24
N ASN A 59 9.47 0.49 -30.45
CA ASN A 59 8.11 0.55 -31.01
C ASN A 59 7.92 1.96 -31.60
N VAL A 60 8.37 2.16 -32.84
CA VAL A 60 8.25 3.44 -33.56
C VAL A 60 6.78 3.69 -33.87
N LYS A 61 6.09 4.44 -33.01
CA LYS A 61 4.82 5.06 -33.32
C LYS A 61 5.07 6.32 -34.16
N HIS A 62 4.93 6.21 -35.48
CA HIS A 62 4.85 7.41 -36.33
C HIS A 62 3.52 8.11 -36.06
N ILE A 63 3.58 9.28 -35.43
CA ILE A 63 2.44 10.19 -35.25
C ILE A 63 2.56 11.26 -36.34
N THR A 64 1.67 11.23 -37.33
CA THR A 64 1.56 12.32 -38.32
C THR A 64 0.25 13.06 -38.08
N ARG A 65 0.32 14.38 -37.92
CA ARG A 65 -0.86 15.25 -37.77
C ARG A 65 -1.52 15.45 -39.13
N LEU A 66 -2.78 15.05 -39.26
CA LEU A 66 -3.68 15.57 -40.31
C LEU A 66 -4.32 16.86 -39.80
N GLY A 67 -4.51 17.83 -40.68
CA GLY A 67 -4.84 19.21 -40.33
C GLY A 67 -6.13 19.44 -39.52
N LYS A 68 -6.16 20.61 -38.87
CA LYS A 68 -7.30 21.39 -38.31
C LYS A 68 -8.45 20.69 -37.53
N THR A 69 -8.34 19.45 -37.08
CA THR A 69 -9.26 18.88 -36.05
C THR A 69 -8.54 17.98 -35.03
N ASN A 70 -9.00 17.98 -33.77
CA ASN A 70 -8.41 17.25 -32.62
C ASN A 70 -8.88 15.79 -32.52
N ALA A 71 -8.76 15.00 -33.60
CA ALA A 71 -9.04 13.57 -33.57
C ALA A 71 -7.75 12.78 -33.83
N LEU A 72 -7.42 11.82 -32.94
CA LEU A 72 -6.29 10.91 -33.10
C LEU A 72 -6.79 9.58 -33.68
N GLU A 73 -6.38 9.23 -34.89
CA GLU A 73 -6.63 7.91 -35.49
C GLU A 73 -5.43 6.99 -35.24
N ILE A 74 -5.65 5.86 -34.56
CA ILE A 74 -4.62 4.82 -34.33
C ILE A 74 -4.84 3.71 -35.36
N GLN A 75 -4.09 3.74 -36.47
CA GLN A 75 -4.04 2.63 -37.42
C GLN A 75 -3.06 1.55 -36.93
N THR A 76 -3.57 0.37 -36.59
CA THR A 76 -2.75 -0.83 -36.39
C THR A 76 -2.91 -1.76 -37.58
N ARG A 77 -1.90 -1.82 -38.45
CA ARG A 77 -1.84 -2.79 -39.55
C ARG A 77 -1.31 -4.13 -39.01
N LYS A 78 -2.16 -5.17 -38.95
CA LYS A 78 -1.71 -6.55 -38.79
C LYS A 78 -1.60 -7.21 -40.17
N LYS A 79 -0.40 -7.62 -40.58
CA LYS A 79 -0.20 -8.48 -41.77
C LYS A 79 -0.46 -9.94 -41.37
N HIS A 80 -1.30 -10.61 -42.16
CA HIS A 80 -1.75 -11.99 -42.02
C HIS A 80 -0.69 -13.01 -42.45
N LEU A 81 -0.66 -14.19 -41.81
CA LEU A 81 -0.24 -15.44 -42.44
C LEU A 81 -1.49 -16.32 -42.65
N LYS A 82 -1.77 -16.64 -43.91
CA LYS A 82 -2.86 -17.54 -44.34
C LYS A 82 -2.36 -18.98 -44.27
N HIS A 83 -3.03 -19.83 -43.50
CA HIS A 83 -3.03 -21.28 -43.76
C HIS A 83 -4.47 -21.73 -44.00
N GLN A 84 -4.68 -22.26 -45.20
CA GLN A 84 -5.92 -22.86 -45.70
C GLN A 84 -6.02 -24.28 -45.12
N ALA A 85 -7.14 -24.61 -44.48
CA ALA A 85 -7.54 -25.99 -44.22
C ALA A 85 -9.07 -26.07 -44.24
N ASN A 86 -9.60 -27.02 -45.00
CA ASN A 86 -11.02 -27.21 -45.26
C ASN A 86 -11.80 -27.70 -44.00
N SER A 87 -13.06 -27.24 -43.87
CA SER A 87 -14.25 -27.60 -43.02
C SER A 87 -14.24 -28.90 -42.18
N PRO A 88 -15.04 -29.06 -41.06
CA PRO A 88 -16.49 -28.74 -40.96
C PRO A 88 -16.99 -28.29 -39.54
N PRO A 89 -18.29 -28.39 -39.17
CA PRO A 89 -19.12 -27.27 -38.72
C PRO A 89 -19.17 -27.01 -37.20
N SER A 90 -19.41 -25.74 -36.84
CA SER A 90 -20.07 -25.27 -35.60
C SER A 90 -19.61 -25.89 -34.27
N SER A 91 -18.48 -25.42 -33.72
CA SER A 91 -18.17 -25.66 -32.30
C SER A 91 -19.10 -24.83 -31.41
N LYS A 92 -19.97 -25.51 -30.66
CA LYS A 92 -20.68 -24.91 -29.52
C LYS A 92 -19.66 -24.21 -28.62
N LYS A 93 -19.93 -22.95 -28.26
CA LYS A 93 -19.21 -22.20 -27.23
C LYS A 93 -19.04 -23.13 -26.01
N PRO A 94 -17.83 -23.31 -25.44
CA PRO A 94 -17.69 -24.12 -24.25
C PRO A 94 -18.61 -23.54 -23.18
N ALA A 95 -19.42 -24.40 -22.56
CA ALA A 95 -20.23 -24.00 -21.42
C ALA A 95 -19.29 -23.40 -20.35
N PRO A 96 -19.68 -22.31 -19.68
CA PRO A 96 -18.89 -21.76 -18.59
C PRO A 96 -18.62 -22.89 -17.57
N PRO A 97 -17.40 -22.95 -17.01
CA PRO A 97 -17.06 -23.98 -16.04
C PRO A 97 -18.09 -23.95 -14.90
N PRO A 98 -18.49 -25.13 -14.37
CA PRO A 98 -19.44 -25.19 -13.28
C PRO A 98 -18.92 -24.37 -12.09
N PRO A 99 -19.82 -23.72 -11.32
CA PRO A 99 -19.43 -23.02 -10.10
C PRO A 99 -18.64 -23.96 -9.20
N LEU A 100 -17.48 -23.50 -8.72
CA LEU A 100 -16.69 -24.28 -7.78
C LEU A 100 -17.54 -24.57 -6.52
N PRO A 101 -17.42 -25.78 -5.95
CA PRO A 101 -17.98 -26.06 -4.63
C PRO A 101 -17.52 -25.00 -3.63
N LEU A 102 -18.40 -24.59 -2.70
CA LEU A 102 -18.08 -23.60 -1.66
C LEU A 102 -16.80 -23.97 -0.87
N ILE A 103 -16.56 -25.27 -0.70
CA ILE A 103 -15.36 -25.81 -0.06
C ILE A 103 -14.10 -25.43 -0.83
N ASP A 104 -14.10 -25.56 -2.15
CA ASP A 104 -12.95 -25.25 -3.01
C ASP A 104 -12.67 -23.73 -3.07
N LEU A 105 -13.72 -22.92 -2.98
CA LEU A 105 -13.60 -21.46 -2.87
C LEU A 105 -12.95 -21.05 -1.56
N PHE A 106 -13.37 -21.64 -0.44
CA PHE A 106 -12.77 -21.34 0.85
C PHE A 106 -11.30 -21.80 0.93
N LEU A 107 -10.98 -22.99 0.42
CA LEU A 107 -9.60 -23.48 0.35
C LEU A 107 -8.68 -22.52 -0.42
N LYS A 108 -9.18 -21.93 -1.52
CA LYS A 108 -8.45 -20.90 -2.27
C LYS A 108 -8.24 -19.63 -1.46
N LEU A 109 -9.28 -19.12 -0.80
CA LEU A 109 -9.17 -17.92 0.04
C LEU A 109 -8.21 -18.14 1.22
N ASN A 110 -8.19 -19.34 1.80
CA ASN A 110 -7.25 -19.69 2.86
C ASN A 110 -5.81 -19.73 2.35
N ALA A 111 -5.58 -20.29 1.16
CA ALA A 111 -4.26 -20.26 0.53
C ALA A 111 -3.80 -18.82 0.22
N GLU A 112 -4.70 -17.96 -0.26
CA GLU A 112 -4.42 -16.53 -0.46
C GLU A 112 -4.07 -15.82 0.85
N ALA A 113 -4.84 -16.06 1.92
CA ALA A 113 -4.57 -15.49 3.24
C ALA A 113 -3.21 -15.95 3.80
N ASN A 114 -2.87 -17.24 3.65
CA ASN A 114 -1.56 -17.77 4.06
C ASN A 114 -0.42 -17.13 3.27
N ALA A 115 -0.55 -16.98 1.95
CA ALA A 115 0.46 -16.31 1.15
C ALA A 115 0.66 -14.84 1.56
N LEU A 116 -0.40 -14.14 1.95
CA LEU A 116 -0.32 -12.79 2.50
C LEU A 116 0.38 -12.77 3.87
N GLN A 117 0.12 -13.78 4.71
CA GLN A 117 0.79 -13.94 6.00
C GLN A 117 2.29 -14.21 5.83
N ASP A 118 2.68 -15.06 4.88
CA ASP A 118 4.08 -15.32 4.56
C ASP A 118 4.78 -14.08 4.01
N LYS A 119 4.08 -13.31 3.18
CA LYS A 119 4.56 -12.00 2.70
C LYS A 119 4.75 -11.03 3.85
N PHE A 120 3.84 -11.00 4.81
CA PHE A 120 3.95 -10.15 6.00
C PHE A 120 5.13 -10.57 6.89
N ASN A 121 5.27 -11.87 7.14
CA ASN A 121 6.40 -12.41 7.91
C ASN A 121 7.73 -12.09 7.22
N SER A 122 7.79 -12.20 5.89
CA SER A 122 8.97 -11.80 5.10
C SER A 122 9.23 -10.30 5.18
N PHE A 123 8.18 -9.48 5.15
CA PHE A 123 8.26 -8.02 5.27
C PHE A 123 8.86 -7.58 6.62
N ILE A 124 8.42 -8.19 7.72
CA ILE A 124 9.01 -7.97 9.05
C ILE A 124 10.26 -8.82 9.30
N GLN A 125 10.79 -9.48 8.26
CA GLN A 125 12.04 -10.28 8.30
C GLN A 125 12.02 -11.39 9.36
N GLY A 126 10.86 -11.99 9.61
CA GLY A 126 10.67 -13.04 10.61
C GLY A 126 10.77 -12.56 12.06
N MET A 127 10.91 -11.25 12.31
CA MET A 127 10.88 -10.70 13.66
C MET A 127 9.48 -10.78 14.25
N SER A 128 9.38 -10.70 15.59
CA SER A 128 8.10 -10.39 16.21
C SER A 128 7.67 -8.95 15.85
N ILE A 129 6.37 -8.68 15.96
CA ILE A 129 5.81 -7.36 15.64
C ILE A 129 6.43 -6.26 16.51
N SER A 130 6.66 -6.56 17.80
CA SER A 130 7.29 -5.64 18.76
C SER A 130 8.75 -5.37 18.41
N GLU A 131 9.52 -6.40 18.06
CA GLU A 131 10.92 -6.24 17.63
C GLU A 131 11.02 -5.43 16.33
N TYR A 132 10.09 -5.65 15.39
CA TYR A 132 10.00 -4.85 14.18
C TYR A 132 9.71 -3.38 14.52
N ALA A 133 8.76 -3.10 15.40
CA ALA A 133 8.44 -1.74 15.86
C ALA A 133 9.66 -1.06 16.53
N GLU A 134 10.37 -1.79 17.39
CA GLU A 134 11.63 -1.32 17.99
C GLU A 134 12.68 -0.98 16.95
N SER A 135 12.83 -1.83 15.93
CA SER A 135 13.82 -1.66 14.89
C SER A 135 13.61 -0.33 14.13
N LEU A 136 12.34 0.04 13.88
CA LEU A 136 11.97 1.30 13.24
C LEU A 136 12.28 2.50 14.13
N LEU A 137 11.97 2.43 15.43
CA LEU A 137 12.32 3.50 16.37
C LEU A 137 13.84 3.67 16.47
N LYS A 138 14.57 2.57 16.60
CA LYS A 138 16.05 2.58 16.60
C LYS A 138 16.56 3.23 15.31
N ALA A 139 16.04 2.86 14.14
CA ALA A 139 16.44 3.46 12.87
C ALA A 139 16.17 4.98 12.82
N TYR A 140 15.03 5.44 13.34
CA TYR A 140 14.66 6.86 13.34
C TYR A 140 15.53 7.71 14.30
N PHE A 141 15.84 7.19 15.50
CA PHE A 141 16.61 7.92 16.51
C PHE A 141 18.13 7.71 16.43
N LYS A 142 18.62 6.71 15.68
CA LYS A 142 20.04 6.39 15.59
C LYS A 142 20.83 7.51 14.91
N SER A 143 21.61 8.22 15.73
CA SER A 143 22.39 9.41 15.35
C SER A 143 23.51 9.16 14.34
N SER A 144 24.02 7.93 14.27
CA SER A 144 25.06 7.56 13.29
C SER A 144 24.51 7.21 11.91
N SER A 145 23.18 7.21 11.73
CA SER A 145 22.55 6.89 10.45
C SER A 145 22.27 8.16 9.64
N LYS A 146 22.45 8.09 8.32
CA LYS A 146 21.99 9.14 7.38
C LYS A 146 20.47 9.37 7.44
N ARG A 147 19.73 8.50 8.12
CA ARG A 147 18.27 8.49 8.25
C ARG A 147 17.76 9.04 9.58
N GLN A 148 18.64 9.58 10.43
CA GLN A 148 18.21 10.16 11.71
C GLN A 148 17.14 11.24 11.49
N GLY A 149 16.02 11.13 12.20
CA GLY A 149 14.91 12.07 12.09
C GLY A 149 14.20 12.07 10.74
N GLN A 150 14.56 11.17 9.81
CA GLN A 150 13.89 11.09 8.53
C GLN A 150 12.56 10.38 8.67
N ILE A 151 11.48 11.09 8.35
CA ILE A 151 10.11 10.57 8.37
C ILE A 151 9.93 9.40 7.38
N SER A 152 10.78 9.30 6.34
CA SER A 152 10.79 8.19 5.38
C SER A 152 10.94 6.81 6.05
N VAL A 153 11.61 6.74 7.21
CA VAL A 153 11.76 5.50 8.01
C VAL A 153 10.41 4.86 8.32
N PHE A 154 9.34 5.65 8.48
CA PHE A 154 7.99 5.13 8.74
C PHE A 154 7.11 5.13 7.48
N VAL A 155 7.31 6.12 6.60
CA VAL A 155 6.49 6.26 5.39
C VAL A 155 6.70 5.09 4.42
N ASP A 156 7.95 4.71 4.20
CA ASP A 156 8.28 3.66 3.25
C ASP A 156 7.62 2.31 3.63
N PRO A 157 7.79 1.81 4.87
CA PRO A 157 7.11 0.59 5.29
C PRO A 157 5.58 0.72 5.37
N LEU A 158 5.04 1.90 5.70
CA LEU A 158 3.58 2.10 5.75
C LEU A 158 2.90 1.86 4.41
N GLU A 159 3.55 2.22 3.30
CA GLU A 159 2.97 2.03 1.98
C GLU A 159 2.79 0.54 1.66
N GLU A 160 3.82 -0.26 1.90
CA GLU A 160 3.77 -1.71 1.68
C GLU A 160 2.79 -2.40 2.65
N LEU A 161 2.79 -2.00 3.91
CA LEU A 161 1.86 -2.50 4.92
C LEU A 161 0.41 -2.20 4.56
N TYR A 162 0.13 -1.04 3.96
CA TYR A 162 -1.20 -0.72 3.48
C TYR A 162 -1.65 -1.60 2.33
N ASP A 163 -0.78 -1.89 1.36
CA ASP A 163 -1.14 -2.79 0.27
C ASP A 163 -1.40 -4.21 0.76
N LEU A 164 -0.61 -4.65 1.74
CA LEU A 164 -0.79 -5.96 2.38
C LEU A 164 -2.11 -6.00 3.17
N CYS A 165 -2.37 -4.98 3.98
CA CYS A 165 -3.61 -4.82 4.74
C CYS A 165 -4.84 -4.77 3.82
N ASP A 166 -4.81 -3.95 2.77
CA ASP A 166 -5.93 -3.81 1.82
C ASP A 166 -6.19 -5.14 1.07
N SER A 167 -5.15 -5.92 0.79
CA SER A 167 -5.27 -7.26 0.18
C SER A 167 -5.86 -8.28 1.15
N TYR A 168 -5.43 -8.23 2.42
CA TYR A 168 -5.94 -9.11 3.46
C TYR A 168 -7.42 -8.85 3.74
N THR A 169 -7.80 -7.58 3.92
CA THR A 169 -9.19 -7.18 4.15
C THR A 169 -10.12 -7.59 3.00
N LYS A 170 -9.65 -7.56 1.74
CA LYS A 170 -10.41 -8.09 0.60
C LYS A 170 -10.62 -9.60 0.68
N THR A 171 -9.59 -10.33 1.09
CA THR A 171 -9.65 -11.79 1.27
C THR A 171 -10.61 -12.17 2.40
N GLU A 172 -10.52 -11.44 3.52
CA GLU A 172 -11.44 -11.58 4.66
C GLU A 172 -12.90 -11.28 4.28
N ALA A 173 -13.14 -10.19 3.54
CA ALA A 173 -14.48 -9.83 3.08
C ALA A 173 -15.08 -10.92 2.17
N ARG A 174 -14.28 -11.45 1.23
CA ARG A 174 -14.70 -12.58 0.39
C ARG A 174 -14.97 -13.84 1.20
N SER A 175 -14.14 -14.13 2.20
CA SER A 175 -14.38 -15.25 3.12
C SER A 175 -15.72 -15.12 3.84
N ARG A 176 -16.07 -13.90 4.27
CA ARG A 176 -17.37 -13.61 4.89
C ARG A 176 -18.54 -13.76 3.92
N GLU A 177 -18.37 -13.38 2.66
CA GLU A 177 -19.39 -13.57 1.62
C GLU A 177 -19.66 -15.05 1.33
N VAL A 178 -18.61 -15.88 1.35
CA VAL A 178 -18.70 -17.32 1.03
C VAL A 178 -19.24 -18.15 2.20
N GLU A 179 -18.76 -17.92 3.43
CA GLU A 179 -19.09 -18.77 4.59
C GLU A 179 -19.84 -18.04 5.72
N GLY A 180 -20.06 -16.73 5.63
CA GLY A 180 -20.62 -15.94 6.72
C GLY A 180 -19.69 -15.86 7.93
N LEU A 181 -20.26 -15.80 9.13
CA LEU A 181 -19.52 -15.72 10.41
C LEU A 181 -19.07 -17.10 10.92
N SER A 182 -18.53 -17.94 10.03
CA SER A 182 -18.07 -19.29 10.36
C SER A 182 -16.86 -19.28 11.30
N ALA A 183 -16.58 -20.41 11.95
CA ALA A 183 -15.36 -20.56 12.76
C ALA A 183 -14.09 -20.37 11.92
N ARG A 184 -14.10 -20.76 10.65
CA ARG A 184 -12.96 -20.62 9.74
C ARG A 184 -12.75 -19.16 9.33
N HIS A 185 -13.83 -18.43 9.04
CA HIS A 185 -13.76 -16.99 8.82
C HIS A 185 -13.19 -16.27 10.05
N LYS A 186 -13.66 -16.61 11.26
CA LYS A 186 -13.11 -16.03 12.50
C LYS A 186 -11.61 -16.31 12.67
N ALA A 187 -11.16 -17.54 12.37
CA ALA A 187 -9.74 -17.88 12.42
C ALA A 187 -8.91 -17.07 11.41
N LEU A 188 -9.43 -16.89 10.19
CA LEU A 188 -8.81 -16.05 9.17
C LEU A 188 -8.77 -14.57 9.61
N ALA A 189 -9.86 -14.01 10.13
CA ALA A 189 -9.88 -12.65 10.65
C ALA A 189 -8.86 -12.47 11.79
N GLN A 190 -8.78 -13.44 12.71
CA GLN A 190 -7.82 -13.45 13.81
C GLN A 190 -6.37 -13.46 13.32
N ALA A 191 -6.07 -14.23 12.28
CA ALA A 191 -4.74 -14.30 11.67
C ALA A 191 -4.31 -12.96 11.01
N GLY A 192 -5.27 -12.12 10.61
CA GLY A 192 -5.01 -10.79 10.06
C GLY A 192 -4.66 -9.71 11.09
N ILE A 193 -5.00 -9.92 12.37
CA ILE A 193 -4.82 -8.92 13.43
C ILE A 193 -3.38 -8.41 13.52
N PRO A 194 -2.33 -9.26 13.47
CA PRO A 194 -0.93 -8.81 13.40
C PRO A 194 -0.68 -7.72 12.35
N ILE A 195 -1.17 -7.93 11.12
CA ILE A 195 -0.97 -7.01 9.99
C ILE A 195 -1.58 -5.64 10.32
N HIS A 196 -2.83 -5.64 10.77
CA HIS A 196 -3.55 -4.42 11.16
C HIS A 196 -2.85 -3.68 12.31
N ARG A 197 -2.35 -4.43 13.29
CA ARG A 197 -1.64 -3.88 14.45
C ARG A 197 -0.33 -3.19 14.05
N VAL A 198 0.43 -3.76 13.12
CA VAL A 198 1.66 -3.12 12.63
C VAL A 198 1.34 -1.81 11.92
N VAL A 199 0.31 -1.81 11.06
CA VAL A 199 -0.14 -0.59 10.38
C VAL A 199 -0.44 0.50 11.42
N GLU A 200 -1.21 0.18 12.45
CA GLU A 200 -1.57 1.12 13.51
C GLU A 200 -0.34 1.67 14.25
N TRP A 201 0.58 0.79 14.66
CA TRP A 201 1.78 1.21 15.39
C TRP A 201 2.70 2.10 14.54
N VAL A 202 2.93 1.73 13.27
CA VAL A 202 3.79 2.53 12.39
C VAL A 202 3.09 3.85 12.00
N GLU A 203 1.76 3.87 11.86
CA GLU A 203 1.01 5.11 11.68
C GLU A 203 1.18 6.06 12.87
N ASP A 204 1.14 5.52 14.10
CA ASP A 204 1.30 6.31 15.31
C ASP A 204 2.71 6.90 15.43
N PHE A 205 3.74 6.11 15.09
CA PHE A 205 5.13 6.59 15.00
C PHE A 205 5.27 7.69 13.96
N TRP A 206 4.72 7.49 12.77
CA TRP A 206 4.74 8.48 11.70
C TRP A 206 4.06 9.79 12.14
N ARG A 207 2.90 9.72 12.81
CA ARG A 207 2.20 10.89 13.36
C ARG A 207 3.05 11.65 14.37
N CYS A 208 3.75 10.92 15.25
CA CYS A 208 4.65 11.54 16.23
C CYS A 208 5.90 12.15 15.57
N ALA A 209 6.40 11.53 14.51
CA ALA A 209 7.56 11.99 13.76
C ALA A 209 7.31 13.28 12.97
N ILE A 210 6.06 13.55 12.54
CA ILE A 210 5.68 14.82 11.86
C ILE A 210 5.99 16.03 12.74
N ASP A 211 5.76 15.92 14.05
CA ASP A 211 6.01 16.98 15.02
C ASP A 211 7.52 17.12 15.36
N GLY A 212 8.36 16.25 14.79
CA GLY A 212 9.82 16.23 14.94
C GLY A 212 10.32 15.29 16.06
N PRO A 213 11.64 15.00 16.08
CA PRO A 213 12.23 14.03 17.00
C PRO A 213 12.00 14.33 18.48
N GLY A 214 12.03 15.61 18.89
CA GLY A 214 11.81 15.99 20.29
C GLY A 214 10.38 15.74 20.77
N SER A 215 9.38 16.02 19.93
CA SER A 215 7.98 15.72 20.24
C SER A 215 7.75 14.22 20.33
N PHE A 216 8.32 13.47 19.39
CA PHE A 216 8.25 12.01 19.41
C PHE A 216 8.88 11.44 20.69
N LEU A 217 10.10 11.86 21.03
CA LEU A 217 10.76 11.40 22.26
C LEU A 217 9.93 11.71 23.52
N HIS A 218 9.29 12.88 23.56
CA HIS A 218 8.38 13.23 24.66
C HIS A 218 7.18 12.26 24.76
N THR A 219 6.53 11.93 23.64
CA THR A 219 5.42 10.95 23.60
C THR A 219 5.88 9.55 24.00
N TYR A 220 7.05 9.12 23.52
CA TYR A 220 7.65 7.82 23.88
C TYR A 220 7.92 7.72 25.39
N ASN A 221 8.54 8.74 25.98
CA ASN A 221 8.86 8.76 27.42
C ASN A 221 7.61 8.76 28.30
N ARG A 222 6.50 9.31 27.81
CA ARG A 222 5.20 9.28 28.49
C ARG A 222 4.43 7.96 28.30
N ARG A 223 5.02 6.98 27.61
CA ARG A 223 4.37 5.69 27.25
C ARG A 223 3.06 5.89 26.50
N GLN A 224 3.02 6.90 25.63
CA GLN A 224 1.80 7.29 24.93
C GLN A 224 1.69 6.72 23.52
N LEU A 225 2.66 5.94 23.06
CA LEU A 225 2.57 5.29 21.74
C LEU A 225 1.61 4.09 21.78
N ALA A 226 0.89 3.85 20.68
CA ALA A 226 -0.05 2.73 20.55
C ALA A 226 0.59 1.39 20.93
N TRP A 227 1.78 1.11 20.39
CA TRP A 227 2.55 -0.08 20.72
C TRP A 227 2.81 -0.25 22.22
N GLN A 228 3.22 0.82 22.92
CA GLN A 228 3.53 0.76 24.35
C GLN A 228 2.28 0.51 25.21
N ARG A 229 1.09 0.89 24.74
CA ARG A 229 -0.17 0.65 25.45
C ARG A 229 -0.65 -0.78 25.26
N ASP A 230 -0.44 -1.33 24.07
CA ASP A 230 -0.85 -2.70 23.73
C ASP A 230 0.03 -3.77 24.40
N THR A 231 1.25 -3.44 24.82
CA THR A 231 2.18 -4.37 25.47
C THR A 231 2.17 -4.30 27.01
N VAL A 232 1.45 -3.35 27.60
CA VAL A 232 1.39 -3.14 29.06
C VAL A 232 0.12 -3.73 29.68
N ASN A 233 -0.84 -4.14 28.86
CA ASN A 233 -2.05 -4.87 29.26
C ASN A 233 -1.93 -6.35 28.88
#